data_AF-A0A932U4Y6-F1
#
_entry.id   AF-A0A932U4Y6-F1
#
_cell.length_a   1.000
_cell.length_b   1.000
_cell.length_c   1.000
_cell.angle_alpha   90.00
_cell.angle_beta   90.00
_cell.angle_gamma   90.00
#
_symmetry.space_group_name_H-M   'P 1'
#
loop_
_entity.id
_entity.type
_entity.pdbx_description
1 polymer ?
#
loop_
_entity_poly.entity_id
_entity_poly.type
_entity_poly.pdbx_seq_one_letter_code
_entity_poly.pdbx_strand_id
1 'polypeptide(L)'
;MPDRPPLRPTGIVFAFALNLLLVTLAIFVGSGLSADSGVLAGLPLAGSVVAGLATGFYIRRRAAIHAALGGLLSVPVLAFLILPGANWSYAFLAGAFCAVGGILAEFRQRR
;
A
#
# COMPACT_ATOMS: atom_id res chain seq x y z
N MET A 1 14.58 20.74 -19.61
CA MET A 1 13.51 20.03 -18.86
C MET A 1 13.77 20.27 -17.40
N PRO A 2 12.81 20.66 -16.55
CA PRO A 2 13.09 20.81 -15.12
C PRO A 2 13.51 19.45 -14.57
N ASP A 3 14.66 19.39 -13.90
CA ASP A 3 15.27 18.18 -13.35
C ASP A 3 14.35 17.53 -12.32
N ARG A 4 13.48 16.66 -12.84
CA ARG A 4 12.61 15.82 -12.05
C ARG A 4 13.51 14.79 -11.35
N PRO A 5 13.54 14.75 -10.00
CA PRO A 5 14.41 13.80 -9.30
C PRO A 5 14.10 12.37 -9.77
N PRO A 6 15.13 11.53 -9.97
CA PRO A 6 14.97 10.21 -10.58
C PRO A 6 14.14 9.28 -9.69
N LEU A 7 13.43 8.34 -10.33
CA LEU A 7 12.74 7.26 -9.63
C LEU A 7 13.77 6.35 -8.99
N ARG A 8 13.57 6.03 -7.70
CA ARG A 8 14.45 5.16 -6.93
C ARG A 8 13.81 3.77 -6.84
N PRO A 9 14.41 2.73 -7.43
CA PRO A 9 13.84 1.38 -7.37
C PRO A 9 13.71 0.88 -5.93
N THR A 10 14.62 1.29 -5.03
CA THR A 10 14.54 1.00 -3.60
C THR A 10 13.23 1.46 -2.97
N GLY A 11 12.69 2.60 -3.41
CA GLY A 11 11.42 3.13 -2.93
C GLY A 11 10.20 2.33 -3.41
N ILE A 12 10.27 1.82 -4.65
CA ILE A 12 9.22 0.96 -5.21
C ILE A 12 9.20 -0.38 -4.48
N VAL A 13 10.38 -0.99 -4.27
CA VAL A 13 10.53 -2.25 -3.54
C VAL A 13 10.08 -2.10 -2.09
N PHE A 14 10.41 -0.97 -1.45
CA PHE A 14 9.95 -0.67 -0.10
C PHE A 14 8.41 -0.61 -0.02
N ALA A 15 7.76 0.15 -0.90
CA ALA A 15 6.30 0.22 -0.97
C ALA A 15 5.66 -1.15 -1.21
N PHE A 16 6.20 -1.92 -2.13
CA PHE A 16 5.75 -3.29 -2.43
C PHE A 16 5.82 -4.19 -1.20
N ALA A 17 6.98 -4.26 -0.55
CA ALA A 17 7.20 -5.14 0.60
C ALA A 17 6.34 -4.72 1.80
N LEU A 18 6.25 -3.41 2.06
CA LEU A 18 5.49 -2.88 3.18
C LEU A 18 3.98 -3.06 2.97
N ASN A 19 3.48 -2.87 1.75
CA ASN A 19 2.07 -3.09 1.43
C ASN A 19 1.69 -4.56 1.60
N LEU A 20 2.53 -5.49 1.11
CA LEU A 20 2.35 -6.92 1.33
C LEU A 20 2.33 -7.27 2.82
N LEU A 21 3.32 -6.79 3.57
CA LEU A 21 3.44 -7.07 4.99
C LEU A 21 2.20 -6.60 5.75
N LEU A 22 1.81 -5.33 5.58
CA LEU A 22 0.73 -4.72 6.36
C LEU A 22 -0.65 -5.28 5.97
N VAL A 23 -0.89 -5.55 4.70
CA VAL A 23 -2.14 -6.21 4.26
C VAL A 23 -2.23 -7.62 4.83
N THR A 24 -1.15 -8.41 4.75
CA THR A 24 -1.12 -9.78 5.29
C THR A 24 -1.32 -9.78 6.81
N LEU A 25 -0.62 -8.89 7.50
CA LEU A 25 -0.73 -8.76 8.96
C LEU A 25 -2.12 -8.30 9.37
N ALA A 26 -2.75 -7.38 8.63
CA ALA A 26 -4.12 -6.95 8.90
C ALA A 26 -5.13 -8.09 8.71
N ILE A 27 -4.97 -8.92 7.69
CA ILE A 27 -5.81 -10.12 7.49
C ILE A 27 -5.60 -11.11 8.64
N PHE A 28 -4.35 -11.37 9.01
CA PHE A 28 -4.02 -12.28 10.11
C PHE A 28 -4.61 -11.80 11.45
N VAL A 29 -4.40 -10.54 11.80
CA VAL A 29 -4.98 -9.93 13.02
C VAL A 29 -6.50 -9.92 12.95
N GLY A 30 -7.08 -9.57 11.80
CA GLY A 30 -8.53 -9.58 11.57
C GLY A 30 -9.15 -10.96 11.77
N SER A 31 -8.46 -12.03 11.39
CA SER A 31 -8.96 -13.40 11.58
C SER A 31 -9.10 -13.83 13.04
N GLY A 32 -8.36 -13.19 13.96
CA GLY A 32 -8.42 -13.44 15.39
C GLY A 32 -9.42 -12.56 16.15
N LEU A 33 -10.08 -11.61 15.48
CA LEU A 33 -10.97 -10.63 16.11
C LEU A 33 -12.44 -11.01 15.88
N SER A 34 -13.22 -11.05 16.95
CA SER A 34 -14.69 -11.13 16.89
C SER A 34 -15.27 -9.74 16.68
N ALA A 35 -15.15 -9.20 15.47
CA ALA A 35 -15.68 -7.88 15.09
C ALA A 35 -16.61 -7.99 13.88
N ASP A 36 -17.39 -6.93 13.64
CA ASP A 36 -18.25 -6.85 12.46
C ASP A 36 -17.45 -7.00 11.16
N SER A 37 -18.04 -7.75 10.21
CA SER A 37 -17.42 -8.08 8.92
C SER A 37 -16.98 -6.85 8.12
N GLY A 38 -17.70 -5.74 8.26
CA GLY A 38 -17.35 -4.46 7.63
C GLY A 38 -16.05 -3.85 8.16
N VAL A 39 -15.80 -3.93 9.47
CA VAL A 39 -14.57 -3.41 10.10
C VAL A 39 -13.37 -4.28 9.71
N LEU A 40 -13.57 -5.60 9.72
CA LEU A 40 -12.55 -6.57 9.31
C LEU A 40 -12.16 -6.39 7.84
N ALA A 41 -13.11 -6.06 6.96
CA ALA A 41 -12.85 -5.75 5.55
C ALA A 41 -12.11 -4.42 5.36
N GLY A 42 -12.20 -3.47 6.31
CA GLY A 42 -11.50 -2.19 6.26
C GLY A 42 -10.05 -2.25 6.72
N LEU A 43 -9.70 -3.20 7.59
CA LEU A 43 -8.37 -3.29 8.22
C LEU A 43 -7.20 -3.36 7.21
N PRO A 44 -7.25 -4.24 6.19
CA PRO A 44 -6.16 -4.32 5.22
C PRO A 44 -6.06 -3.10 4.29
N LEU A 45 -7.17 -2.42 4.02
CA LEU A 45 -7.17 -1.15 3.28
C LEU A 45 -6.48 -0.06 4.10
N ALA A 46 -6.77 0.01 5.40
CA ALA A 46 -6.08 0.91 6.32
C ALA A 46 -4.57 0.60 6.36
N GLY A 47 -4.21 -0.68 6.43
CA GLY A 47 -2.81 -1.14 6.33
C GLY A 47 -2.13 -0.66 5.04
N SER A 48 -2.86 -0.69 3.92
CA SER A 48 -2.33 -0.22 2.64
C SER A 48 -2.10 1.30 2.62
N VAL A 49 -3.01 2.09 3.20
CA VAL A 49 -2.81 3.55 3.34
C VAL A 49 -1.58 3.85 4.19
N VAL A 50 -1.41 3.14 5.30
CA VAL A 50 -0.24 3.26 6.18
C VAL A 50 1.03 2.90 5.42
N ALA A 51 1.00 1.86 4.58
CA ALA A 51 2.13 1.49 3.73
C ALA A 51 2.53 2.62 2.77
N GLY A 52 1.55 3.23 2.10
CA GLY A 52 1.75 4.37 1.23
C GLY A 52 2.31 5.60 1.95
N LEU A 53 1.76 5.90 3.13
CA LEU A 53 2.23 7.01 3.97
C LEU A 53 3.69 6.82 4.39
N ALA A 54 4.02 5.63 4.92
CA ALA A 54 5.36 5.27 5.34
C ALA A 54 6.37 5.32 4.18
N THR A 55 5.96 4.86 2.99
CA THR A 55 6.76 5.00 1.76
C THR A 55 7.08 6.46 1.47
N GLY A 56 6.10 7.34 1.65
CA GLY A 56 6.32 8.76 1.47
C GLY A 56 7.33 9.35 2.45
N PHE A 57 7.25 8.99 3.73
CA PHE A 57 8.24 9.42 4.72
C PHE A 57 9.65 8.86 4.45
N TYR A 58 9.75 7.64 3.90
CA TYR A 58 11.02 7.02 3.55
C TYR A 58 11.73 7.70 2.37
N ILE A 59 11.00 7.97 1.28
CA ILE A 59 11.61 8.47 0.03
C ILE A 59 11.65 10.01 -0.01
N ARG A 60 10.70 10.68 0.65
CA ARG A 60 10.49 12.15 0.71
C ARG A 60 10.26 12.87 -0.62
N ARG A 61 10.58 12.28 -1.77
CA ARG A 61 10.38 12.86 -3.11
C ARG A 61 9.65 11.87 -4.01
N ARG A 62 8.66 12.35 -4.77
CA ARG A 62 7.81 11.51 -5.65
C ARG A 62 7.18 10.33 -4.91
N ALA A 63 6.82 10.52 -3.64
CA ALA A 63 6.25 9.50 -2.77
C ALA A 63 5.04 8.80 -3.41
N ALA A 64 4.16 9.58 -4.04
CA ALA A 64 2.96 9.07 -4.71
C ALA A 64 3.30 8.04 -5.80
N ILE A 65 4.30 8.33 -6.63
CA ILE A 65 4.66 7.45 -7.75
C ILE A 65 5.29 6.15 -7.24
N HIS A 66 6.15 6.21 -6.22
CA HIS A 66 6.77 5.01 -5.66
C HIS A 66 5.73 4.13 -4.94
N ALA A 67 4.83 4.74 -4.17
CA ALA A 67 3.74 4.03 -3.51
C ALA A 67 2.75 3.41 -4.51
N ALA A 68 2.45 4.12 -5.60
CA ALA A 68 1.59 3.61 -6.67
C ALA A 68 2.24 2.43 -7.41
N LEU A 69 3.52 2.53 -7.78
CA LEU A 69 4.23 1.42 -8.44
C LEU A 69 4.40 0.21 -7.53
N GLY A 70 4.80 0.42 -6.27
CA GLY A 70 4.93 -0.67 -5.30
C GLY A 70 3.58 -1.31 -4.97
N GLY A 71 2.53 -0.50 -4.81
CA GLY A 71 1.16 -0.96 -4.64
C GLY A 71 0.67 -1.78 -5.83
N LEU A 72 0.91 -1.33 -7.06
CA LEU A 72 0.55 -2.05 -8.28
C LEU A 72 1.28 -3.40 -8.37
N LEU A 73 2.58 -3.43 -8.09
CA LEU A 73 3.36 -4.66 -8.05
C LEU A 73 2.88 -5.64 -6.99
N SER A 74 2.31 -5.13 -5.89
CA SER A 74 1.77 -5.98 -4.83
C SER A 74 0.43 -6.63 -5.20
N VAL A 75 -0.32 -6.09 -6.16
CA VAL A 75 -1.65 -6.61 -6.57
C VAL A 75 -1.62 -8.09 -6.97
N PRO A 76 -0.78 -8.54 -7.94
CA PRO A 76 -0.77 -9.95 -8.32
C PRO A 76 -0.34 -10.85 -7.17
N VAL A 77 0.63 -10.41 -6.36
CA VAL A 77 1.14 -11.18 -5.22
C VAL A 77 0.06 -11.33 -4.15
N LEU A 78 -0.65 -10.24 -3.82
CA LEU A 78 -1.78 -10.25 -2.90
C LEU A 78 -2.92 -11.13 -3.40
N ALA A 79 -3.28 -11.01 -4.68
CA ALA A 79 -4.35 -11.78 -5.28
C ALA A 79 -4.05 -13.28 -5.26
N PHE A 80 -2.87 -13.70 -5.68
CA PHE A 80 -2.57 -15.13 -5.82
C PHE A 80 -2.13 -15.82 -4.53
N LEU A 81 -1.43 -15.13 -3.62
CA LEU A 81 -0.75 -15.79 -2.50
C LEU A 81 -1.37 -15.51 -1.14
N ILE A 82 -2.11 -14.41 -0.97
CA ILE A 82 -2.55 -13.94 0.35
C ILE A 82 -4.07 -13.94 0.47
N LEU A 83 -4.77 -13.47 -0.55
CA LEU A 83 -6.22 -13.34 -0.52
C LEU A 83 -6.89 -14.69 -0.87
N PRO A 84 -7.81 -15.19 -0.02
CA PRO A 84 -8.53 -16.42 -0.32
C PRO A 84 -9.37 -16.26 -1.59
N GLY A 85 -9.34 -17.27 -2.46
CA GLY A 85 -10.13 -17.31 -3.68
C GLY A 85 -9.71 -16.33 -4.78
N ALA A 86 -8.47 -15.82 -4.74
CA ALA A 86 -7.96 -14.89 -5.73
C ALA A 86 -8.82 -13.63 -5.92
N ASN A 87 -9.14 -12.96 -4.80
CA ASN A 87 -10.01 -11.79 -4.81
C ASN A 87 -9.31 -10.54 -5.40
N TRP A 88 -9.33 -10.45 -6.73
CA TRP A 88 -8.72 -9.37 -7.51
C TRP A 88 -9.24 -7.99 -7.13
N SER A 89 -10.54 -7.85 -6.91
CA SER A 89 -11.15 -6.57 -6.55
C SER A 89 -10.51 -6.00 -5.29
N TYR A 90 -10.27 -6.85 -4.28
CA TYR A 90 -9.66 -6.44 -3.03
C TYR A 90 -8.17 -6.14 -3.16
N ALA A 91 -7.44 -6.93 -3.97
CA ALA A 91 -6.04 -6.68 -4.28
C ALA A 91 -5.82 -5.34 -4.99
N PHE A 92 -6.68 -5.01 -5.97
CA PHE A 92 -6.66 -3.71 -6.65
C PHE A 92 -6.96 -2.56 -5.68
N LEU A 93 -7.93 -2.75 -4.79
CA LEU A 93 -8.25 -1.75 -3.77
C LEU A 93 -7.05 -1.49 -2.84
N ALA A 94 -6.38 -2.55 -2.36
CA ALA A 94 -5.19 -2.42 -1.54
C ALA A 94 -4.07 -1.64 -2.27
N GLY A 95 -3.80 -1.97 -3.53
CA GLY A 95 -2.83 -1.23 -4.36
C GLY A 95 -3.21 0.25 -4.53
N ALA A 96 -4.49 0.54 -4.77
CA ALA A 96 -5.00 1.90 -4.90
C ALA A 96 -4.89 2.71 -3.59
N PHE A 97 -5.23 2.11 -2.45
CA PHE A 97 -5.13 2.75 -1.14
C PHE A 97 -3.67 3.01 -0.74
N CYS A 98 -2.73 2.14 -1.15
CA CYS A 98 -1.30 2.41 -1.04
C CYS A 98 -0.88 3.65 -1.86
N ALA A 99 -1.36 3.79 -3.09
CA ALA A 99 -1.13 5.01 -3.89
C ALA A 99 -1.70 6.26 -3.20
N VAL A 100 -2.93 6.18 -2.66
CA VAL A 100 -3.58 7.28 -1.91
C VAL A 100 -2.76 7.67 -0.69
N GLY A 101 -2.25 6.71 0.09
CA GLY A 101 -1.35 6.98 1.21
C GLY A 101 -0.08 7.72 0.78
N GLY A 102 0.51 7.33 -0.35
CA GLY A 102 1.68 8.01 -0.92
C GLY A 102 1.38 9.44 -1.36
N ILE A 103 0.21 9.68 -1.97
CA ILE A 103 -0.27 11.02 -2.33
C ILE A 103 -0.44 11.88 -1.07
N LEU A 104 -1.05 11.33 -0.02
CA LEU A 104 -1.27 12.05 1.23
C LEU A 104 0.05 12.43 1.92
N ALA A 105 1.03 11.52 1.93
CA ALA A 105 2.36 11.81 2.44
C ALA A 105 3.04 12.92 1.61
N GLU A 106 2.90 12.87 0.28
CA GLU A 106 3.48 13.89 -0.59
C GLU A 106 2.86 15.27 -0.36
N PHE A 107 1.54 15.36 -0.17
CA PHE A 107 0.87 16.61 0.21
C PHE A 107 1.34 17.13 1.57
N ARG A 108 1.50 16.24 2.56
CA ARG A 108 1.97 16.63 3.89
C ARG A 108 3.41 17.13 3.89
N GLN A 109 4.26 16.60 3.02
CA GLN A 109 5.66 17.02 2.89
C GLN A 109 5.86 18.33 2.13
N ARG A 110 4.83 18.76 1.38
CA ARG A 110 4.82 20.04 0.66
C ARG A 110 4.32 21.20 1.51
N ARG A 111 3.78 20.92 2.70
CA ARG A 111 3.43 21.91 3.72
C ARG A 111 4.59 22.08 4.69
#